data_AF-A0A2Z4M948-F1
#
_entry.id   AF-A0A2Z4M948-F1
#
_cell.length_a   1.000
_cell.length_b   1.000
_cell.length_c   1.000
_cell.angle_alpha   90.00
_cell.angle_beta   90.00
_cell.angle_gamma   90.00
#
_symmetry.space_group_name_H-M   'P 1'
#
loop_
_entity.id
_entity.type
_entity.pdbx_description
1 polymer ?
#
loop_
_entity_poly.entity_id
_entity_poly.type
_entity_poly.pdbx_seq_one_letter_code
_entity_poly.pdbx_strand_id
1 'polypeptide(L)'
;MTWQDKKQELKNNLFKLISTEEITFLKDIDIRIDVIKKGKFYYNCNNCTVELEHSNVRGFLNQLDRNKFYTIIPLLSVNNKMDEPYIILSKQILITRYSNSINLFSYFANKINDTIKLYNIEELDNFHIIFKYKEVDFDLNINNIHKFMD
;
A
#
# COMPACT_ATOMS: atom_id res chain seq x y z
N MET A 1 7.12 17.58 -27.55
CA MET A 1 6.81 17.07 -26.20
C MET A 1 8.03 17.25 -25.34
N THR A 2 7.92 18.04 -24.27
CA THR A 2 9.03 18.34 -23.36
C THR A 2 9.29 17.16 -22.42
N TRP A 3 10.44 17.15 -21.75
CA TRP A 3 10.74 16.15 -20.71
C TRP A 3 9.75 16.17 -19.55
N GLN A 4 9.25 17.35 -19.18
CA GLN A 4 8.23 17.51 -18.14
C GLN A 4 6.90 16.86 -18.56
N ASP A 5 6.50 17.01 -19.82
CA ASP A 5 5.28 16.39 -20.36
C ASP A 5 5.37 14.87 -20.28
N LYS A 6 6.51 14.28 -20.66
CA LYS A 6 6.75 12.83 -20.58
C LYS A 6 6.70 12.30 -19.15
N LYS A 7 7.30 13.03 -18.19
CA LYS A 7 7.27 12.66 -16.77
C LYS A 7 5.83 12.68 -16.24
N GLN A 8 5.06 13.70 -16.62
CA GLN A 8 3.66 13.82 -16.21
C GLN A 8 2.80 12.72 -16.85
N GLU A 9 3.03 12.39 -18.12
CA GLU A 9 2.33 11.30 -18.81
C GLU A 9 2.60 9.95 -18.14
N LEU A 10 3.85 9.62 -17.83
CA LEU A 10 4.22 8.41 -17.12
C LEU A 10 3.56 8.34 -15.74
N LYS A 11 3.58 9.44 -14.99
CA LYS A 11 2.91 9.53 -13.68
C LYS A 11 1.40 9.28 -13.81
N ASN A 12 0.75 9.85 -14.83
CA ASN A 12 -0.67 9.64 -15.09
C ASN A 12 -0.97 8.18 -15.48
N ASN A 13 -0.09 7.53 -16.24
CA ASN A 13 -0.23 6.13 -16.62
C ASN A 13 -0.08 5.21 -15.41
N LEU A 14 0.96 5.41 -14.58
CA LEU A 14 1.15 4.67 -13.33
C LEU A 14 -0.07 4.81 -12.42
N PHE A 15 -0.60 6.02 -12.29
CA PHE A 15 -1.74 6.31 -11.43
C PHE A 15 -3.00 5.49 -11.79
N LYS A 16 -3.20 5.18 -13.07
CA LYS A 16 -4.32 4.38 -13.58
C LYS A 16 -4.10 2.86 -13.43
N LEU A 17 -2.86 2.41 -13.27
CA LEU A 17 -2.50 0.99 -13.26
C LEU A 17 -2.30 0.43 -11.85
N ILE A 18 -1.89 1.29 -10.90
CA ILE A 18 -1.50 0.82 -9.56
C ILE A 18 -2.66 0.17 -8.82
N SER A 19 -2.47 -1.11 -8.53
CA SER A 19 -3.40 -1.93 -7.76
C SER A 19 -4.84 -1.91 -8.30
N THR A 20 -5.04 -1.74 -9.61
CA THR A 20 -6.37 -1.76 -10.25
C THR A 20 -6.78 -3.15 -10.73
N GLU A 21 -5.83 -3.92 -11.28
CA GLU A 21 -6.03 -5.31 -11.72
C GLU A 21 -5.34 -6.32 -10.79
N GLU A 22 -4.10 -6.05 -10.39
CA GLU A 22 -3.30 -6.88 -9.49
C GLU A 22 -2.59 -6.03 -8.43
N ILE A 23 -2.27 -6.61 -7.27
CA ILE A 23 -1.56 -5.92 -6.19
C ILE A 23 -0.17 -5.50 -6.66
N THR A 24 0.07 -4.20 -6.73
CA THR A 24 1.38 -3.65 -7.09
C THR A 24 2.23 -3.48 -5.83
N PHE A 25 3.37 -4.16 -5.71
CA PHE A 25 4.30 -3.88 -4.62
C PHE A 25 5.23 -2.73 -4.98
N LEU A 26 5.70 -1.98 -3.98
CA LEU A 26 6.69 -0.93 -4.19
C LEU A 26 7.96 -1.46 -4.88
N LYS A 27 8.36 -2.69 -4.54
CA LYS A 27 9.54 -3.35 -5.14
C LYS A 27 9.37 -3.69 -6.63
N ASP A 28 8.14 -3.66 -7.15
CA ASP A 28 7.86 -3.96 -8.56
C ASP A 28 8.00 -2.71 -9.43
N ILE A 29 8.16 -1.53 -8.82
CA ILE A 29 8.48 -0.29 -9.54
C ILE A 29 9.89 -0.40 -10.10
N ASP A 30 10.01 -0.06 -11.38
CA ASP A 30 11.27 -0.06 -12.12
C ASP A 30 12.35 0.73 -11.38
N ILE A 31 13.55 0.15 -11.27
CA ILE A 31 14.70 0.74 -10.57
C ILE A 31 15.14 2.11 -11.12
N ARG A 32 14.69 2.46 -12.33
CA ARG A 32 14.94 3.77 -12.96
C ARG A 32 14.01 4.87 -12.41
N ILE A 33 12.96 4.49 -11.69
CA ILE A 33 12.01 5.40 -11.07
C ILE A 33 12.37 5.53 -9.59
N ASP A 34 12.80 6.72 -9.18
CA ASP A 34 13.04 7.04 -7.79
C ASP A 34 11.71 7.23 -7.06
N VAL A 35 11.54 6.51 -5.95
CA VAL A 35 10.37 6.67 -5.09
C VAL A 35 10.71 7.51 -3.87
N ILE A 36 10.20 8.73 -3.85
CA ILE A 36 10.45 9.71 -2.81
C ILE A 36 9.36 9.58 -1.74
N LYS A 37 9.74 9.09 -0.54
CA LYS A 37 8.81 8.93 0.57
C LYS A 37 8.64 10.25 1.33
N LYS A 38 7.42 10.80 1.35
CA LYS A 38 7.14 12.12 1.95
C LYS A 38 6.57 12.01 3.36
N GLY A 39 7.03 12.88 4.27
CA GLY A 39 6.42 13.06 5.60
C GLY A 39 6.55 11.88 6.57
N LYS A 40 5.61 11.79 7.51
CA LYS A 40 5.50 10.72 8.51
C LYS A 40 4.54 9.62 8.05
N PHE A 41 4.57 8.46 8.71
CA PHE A 41 3.55 7.43 8.54
C PHE A 41 2.24 7.85 9.21
N TYR A 42 1.15 7.48 8.58
CA TYR A 42 -0.20 7.56 9.12
C TYR A 42 -0.71 6.15 9.39
N TYR A 43 -1.67 6.05 10.29
CA TYR A 43 -2.22 4.78 10.76
C TYR A 43 -3.74 4.88 10.72
N ASN A 44 -4.36 4.03 9.92
CA ASN A 44 -5.80 3.85 9.92
C ASN A 44 -6.09 2.52 10.60
N CYS A 45 -6.62 2.59 11.82
CA CYS A 45 -7.05 1.42 12.57
C CYS A 45 -8.52 1.16 12.25
N ASN A 46 -8.81 0.03 11.63
CA ASN A 46 -10.16 -0.48 11.61
C ASN A 46 -10.33 -1.27 12.90
N ASN A 47 -11.30 -0.87 13.73
CA ASN A 47 -11.75 -1.69 14.86
C ASN A 47 -12.57 -2.87 14.29
N CYS A 48 -11.91 -3.74 13.54
CA CYS A 48 -12.42 -5.05 13.21
C CYS A 48 -12.31 -5.85 14.49
N THR A 49 -13.41 -6.25 15.11
CA THR A 49 -13.36 -7.10 16.30
C THR A 49 -13.21 -8.58 15.93
N VAL A 50 -13.49 -8.95 14.67
CA VAL A 50 -13.45 -10.36 14.23
C VAL A 50 -12.97 -10.52 12.79
N GLU A 51 -13.47 -9.70 11.85
CA GLU A 51 -13.18 -9.88 10.43
C GLU A 51 -12.92 -8.55 9.71
N LEU A 52 -12.03 -8.58 8.72
CA LEU A 52 -11.91 -7.49 7.76
C LEU A 52 -13.15 -7.49 6.87
N GLU A 53 -13.76 -6.32 6.67
CA GLU A 53 -14.80 -6.17 5.66
C GLU A 53 -14.26 -5.42 4.43
N HIS A 54 -14.83 -5.73 3.27
CA HIS A 54 -14.56 -4.97 2.03
C HIS A 54 -14.89 -3.48 2.18
N SER A 55 -15.93 -3.17 2.97
CA SER A 55 -16.37 -1.81 3.30
C SER A 55 -15.23 -1.00 3.95
N ASN A 56 -14.42 -1.62 4.82
CA ASN A 56 -13.31 -0.99 5.51
C ASN A 56 -12.21 -0.58 4.52
N VAL A 57 -11.82 -1.48 3.62
CA VAL A 57 -10.80 -1.21 2.59
C VAL A 57 -11.28 -0.10 1.65
N ARG A 58 -12.53 -0.16 1.20
CA ARG A 58 -13.13 0.90 0.36
C ARG A 58 -13.18 2.25 1.09
N GLY A 59 -13.57 2.23 2.36
CA GLY A 59 -13.61 3.42 3.21
C GLY A 59 -12.23 4.06 3.36
N PHE A 60 -11.21 3.25 3.63
CA PHE A 60 -9.82 3.70 3.69
C PHE A 60 -9.36 4.35 2.37
N LEU A 61 -9.57 3.70 1.22
CA LEU A 61 -9.17 4.25 -0.07
C LEU A 61 -9.85 5.60 -0.36
N ASN A 62 -11.13 5.74 -0.01
CA ASN A 62 -11.89 6.98 -0.21
C ASN A 62 -11.37 8.18 0.59
N GLN A 63 -10.61 7.95 1.66
CA GLN A 63 -9.95 9.00 2.45
C GLN A 63 -8.67 9.51 1.79
N LEU A 64 -8.10 8.77 0.83
CA LEU A 64 -6.89 9.16 0.13
C LEU A 64 -7.16 10.32 -0.85
N ASP A 65 -6.14 11.18 -0.97
CA ASP A 65 -6.12 12.24 -1.96
C ASP A 65 -6.19 11.65 -3.38
N ARG A 66 -7.00 12.29 -4.23
CA ARG A 66 -7.28 11.89 -5.62
C ARG A 66 -6.07 11.99 -6.55
N ASN A 67 -5.01 12.70 -6.18
CA ASN A 67 -3.87 12.94 -7.08
C ASN A 67 -2.54 12.44 -6.52
N LYS A 68 -2.59 11.58 -5.50
CA LYS A 68 -1.40 11.14 -4.76
C LYS A 68 -1.29 9.63 -4.70
N PHE A 69 -0.05 9.18 -4.60
CA PHE A 69 0.29 7.79 -4.41
C PHE A 69 0.66 7.56 -2.96
N TYR A 70 0.37 6.34 -2.49
CA TYR A 70 0.68 5.94 -1.13
C TYR A 70 1.29 4.56 -1.13
N THR A 71 2.22 4.33 -0.22
CA THR A 71 2.57 2.97 0.19
C THR A 71 1.73 2.59 1.40
N ILE A 72 1.23 1.36 1.44
CA ILE A 72 0.53 0.76 2.57
C ILE A 72 1.25 -0.51 3.04
N ILE A 73 1.27 -0.70 4.35
CA ILE A 73 1.70 -1.92 5.03
C ILE A 73 0.54 -2.34 5.95
N PRO A 74 -0.19 -3.42 5.63
CA PRO A 74 -1.18 -4.00 6.53
C PRO A 74 -0.48 -4.64 7.72
N LEU A 75 -0.98 -4.33 8.92
CA LEU A 75 -0.50 -4.83 10.19
C LEU A 75 -1.64 -5.51 10.94
N LEU A 76 -1.30 -6.54 11.71
CA LEU A 76 -2.18 -7.22 12.66
C LEU A 76 -1.69 -6.95 14.07
N SER A 77 -2.57 -6.56 14.98
CA SER A 77 -2.19 -6.28 16.37
C SER A 77 -3.31 -6.68 17.32
N VAL A 78 -2.99 -7.20 18.50
CA VAL A 78 -4.00 -7.45 19.55
C VAL A 78 -4.47 -6.16 20.23
N ASN A 79 -3.70 -5.08 20.08
CA ASN A 79 -3.98 -3.77 20.65
C ASN A 79 -4.09 -2.72 19.54
N ASN A 80 -4.96 -1.73 19.72
CA ASN A 80 -5.04 -0.57 18.82
C ASN A 80 -3.94 0.49 19.07
N LYS A 81 -3.00 0.20 19.96
CA LYS A 81 -1.90 1.08 20.35
C LYS A 81 -0.67 0.85 19.45
N MET A 82 -0.02 1.94 19.07
CA MET A 82 1.05 1.91 18.07
C MET A 82 2.44 1.55 18.63
N ASP A 83 2.60 1.63 19.95
CA ASP A 83 3.79 1.27 20.72
C ASP A 83 3.79 -0.20 21.14
N GLU A 84 2.70 -0.92 20.89
CA GLU A 84 2.56 -2.34 21.17
C GLU A 84 3.05 -3.21 20.01
N PRO A 85 3.41 -4.48 20.27
CA PRO A 85 3.80 -5.43 19.23
C PRO A 85 2.72 -5.64 18.16
N TYR A 86 3.15 -5.72 16.91
CA TYR A 86 2.29 -6.00 15.77
C TYR A 86 2.99 -6.96 14.79
N ILE A 87 2.19 -7.68 14.01
CA ILE A 87 2.66 -8.55 12.93
C ILE A 87 2.50 -7.80 11.60
N ILE A 88 3.56 -7.77 10.81
CA ILE A 88 3.53 -7.21 9.45
C ILE A 88 2.97 -8.28 8.49
N LEU A 89 1.87 -7.97 7.82
CA LEU A 89 1.16 -8.94 6.96
C LEU A 89 1.70 -8.97 5.52
N SER A 90 2.34 -7.89 5.06
CA SER A 90 2.90 -7.86 3.71
C SER A 90 4.07 -6.88 3.55
N LYS A 91 4.76 -7.00 2.41
CA LYS A 91 5.64 -5.95 1.88
C LYS A 91 4.83 -4.67 1.60
N GLN A 92 5.53 -3.55 1.39
CA GLN A 92 4.92 -2.28 1.01
C GLN A 92 4.18 -2.42 -0.33
N ILE A 93 2.87 -2.20 -0.30
CA ILE A 93 1.99 -2.18 -1.47
C ILE A 93 1.83 -0.74 -1.91
N LEU A 94 1.86 -0.51 -3.20
CA LEU A 94 1.59 0.79 -3.79
C LEU A 94 0.10 0.89 -4.12
N ILE A 95 -0.51 1.99 -3.68
CA ILE A 95 -1.94 2.24 -3.85
C ILE A 95 -2.20 3.70 -4.25
N THR A 96 -3.37 3.91 -4.83
CA THR A 96 -4.00 5.22 -5.02
C THR A 96 -5.42 5.15 -4.50
N ARG A 97 -6.14 6.28 -4.46
CA ARG A 97 -7.58 6.29 -4.19
C ARG A 97 -8.38 5.36 -5.12
N TYR A 98 -7.88 5.13 -6.33
CA TYR A 98 -8.57 4.39 -7.40
C TYR A 98 -8.15 2.93 -7.49
N SER A 99 -7.25 2.47 -6.62
CA SER A 99 -6.94 1.05 -6.53
C SER A 99 -8.21 0.23 -6.26
N ASN A 100 -8.24 -0.99 -6.79
CA ASN A 100 -9.39 -1.86 -6.70
C ASN A 100 -9.53 -2.40 -5.27
N SER A 101 -10.57 -1.95 -4.58
CA SER A 101 -10.83 -2.33 -3.19
C SER A 101 -11.12 -3.82 -3.02
N ILE A 102 -11.69 -4.49 -4.03
CA ILE A 102 -11.97 -5.94 -3.98
C ILE A 102 -10.65 -6.70 -3.96
N ASN A 103 -9.73 -6.37 -4.89
CA ASN A 103 -8.44 -7.04 -4.97
C ASN A 103 -7.60 -6.84 -3.71
N LEU A 104 -7.56 -5.61 -3.19
CA LEU A 104 -6.89 -5.29 -1.92
C LEU A 104 -7.52 -6.04 -0.75
N PHE A 105 -8.85 -6.06 -0.67
CA PHE A 105 -9.57 -6.81 0.37
C PHE A 105 -9.25 -8.29 0.35
N SER A 106 -9.39 -8.95 -0.81
CA SER A 106 -9.08 -10.38 -0.96
C SER A 106 -7.62 -10.68 -0.60
N TYR A 107 -6.68 -9.81 -1.01
CA TYR A 107 -5.28 -9.95 -0.65
C TYR A 107 -5.05 -9.85 0.87
N PHE A 108 -5.62 -8.82 1.52
CA PHE A 108 -5.46 -8.64 2.96
C PHE A 108 -6.11 -9.76 3.77
N ALA A 109 -7.34 -10.16 3.42
CA ALA A 109 -8.04 -11.25 4.07
C ALA A 109 -7.23 -12.56 3.99
N ASN A 110 -6.67 -12.87 2.82
CA ASN A 110 -5.79 -14.03 2.66
C ASN A 110 -4.55 -13.92 3.54
N LYS A 111 -3.89 -12.75 3.60
CA LYS A 111 -2.71 -12.57 4.46
C LYS A 111 -3.01 -12.67 5.95
N ILE A 112 -4.17 -12.21 6.37
CA ILE A 112 -4.65 -12.36 7.75
C ILE A 112 -4.85 -13.86 8.04
N ASN A 113 -5.59 -14.58 7.20
CA ASN A 113 -5.84 -16.00 7.37
C ASN A 113 -4.54 -16.83 7.36
N ASP A 114 -3.62 -16.54 6.44
CA ASP A 114 -2.30 -17.18 6.39
C ASP A 114 -1.53 -16.95 7.70
N THR A 115 -1.57 -15.73 8.22
CA THR A 115 -0.87 -15.35 9.46
C THR A 115 -1.49 -16.03 10.67
N ILE A 116 -2.82 -16.05 10.77
CA ILE A 116 -3.54 -16.70 11.88
C ILE A 116 -3.13 -18.18 11.98
N LYS A 117 -3.16 -18.88 10.84
CA LYS A 117 -2.75 -20.29 10.75
C LYS A 117 -1.27 -20.49 11.04
N LEU A 118 -0.40 -19.65 10.47
CA LEU A 118 1.05 -19.79 10.61
C LEU A 118 1.53 -19.62 12.06
N TYR A 119 0.92 -18.68 12.79
CA TYR A 119 1.29 -18.40 14.18
C TYR A 119 0.39 -19.11 15.20
N ASN A 120 -0.56 -19.94 14.75
CA ASN A 120 -1.51 -20.67 15.59
C ASN A 120 -2.25 -19.75 16.58
N ILE A 121 -2.75 -18.62 16.09
CA ILE A 121 -3.45 -17.59 16.89
C ILE A 121 -4.97 -17.60 16.64
N GLU A 122 -5.52 -18.77 16.31
CA GLU A 122 -6.96 -18.97 16.04
C GLU A 122 -7.84 -18.66 17.27
N GLU A 123 -7.27 -18.80 18.47
CA GLU A 123 -7.95 -18.53 19.75
C GLU A 123 -7.90 -17.06 20.19
N LEU A 124 -7.27 -16.16 19.42
CA LEU A 124 -7.29 -14.74 19.75
C LEU A 124 -8.65 -14.14 19.41
N ASP A 125 -9.46 -13.91 20.46
CA ASP A 125 -10.81 -13.37 20.35
C ASP A 125 -10.89 -11.98 19.70
N ASN A 126 -9.81 -11.20 19.73
CA ASN A 126 -9.79 -9.84 19.20
C ASN A 126 -8.43 -9.48 18.60
N PHE A 127 -8.44 -9.03 17.36
CA PHE A 127 -7.29 -8.40 16.70
C PHE A 127 -7.73 -7.21 15.87
N HIS A 128 -6.87 -6.20 15.82
CA HIS A 128 -7.03 -5.01 15.01
C HIS A 128 -6.23 -5.13 13.71
N ILE A 129 -6.82 -4.62 12.63
CA ILE A 129 -6.14 -4.46 11.35
C ILE A 129 -5.80 -2.98 11.21
N ILE A 130 -4.50 -2.72 11.10
CA ILE A 130 -3.96 -1.37 11.00
C ILE A 130 -3.32 -1.21 9.63
N PHE A 131 -3.80 -0.24 8.87
CA PHE A 131 -3.16 0.19 7.65
C PHE A 131 -2.14 1.27 7.98
N LYS A 132 -0.86 0.91 8.02
CA LYS A 132 0.24 1.87 8.10
C LYS A 132 0.54 2.37 6.70
N TYR A 133 0.31 3.65 6.43
CA TYR A 133 0.46 4.22 5.09
C TYR A 133 1.26 5.52 5.07
N LYS A 134 1.80 5.85 3.90
CA LYS A 134 2.66 7.03 3.69
C LYS A 134 2.56 7.50 2.25
N GLU A 135 2.50 8.83 2.06
CA GLU A 135 2.55 9.44 0.72
C GLU A 135 3.91 9.18 0.07
N VAL A 136 3.87 8.86 -1.22
CA VAL A 136 5.06 8.76 -2.06
C VAL A 136 4.90 9.58 -3.33
N ASP A 137 6.02 10.00 -3.88
CA ASP A 137 6.11 10.64 -5.19
C ASP A 137 7.12 9.91 -6.06
N PHE A 138 7.00 10.11 -7.37
CA PHE A 138 7.83 9.43 -8.36
C PHE A 138 8.66 10.46 -9.12
N ASP A 139 9.96 10.20 -9.19
CA ASP A 139 10.88 10.92 -10.06
C ASP A 139 11.56 9.96 -11.03
N LEU A 140 11.83 10.43 -12.24
CA LEU A 140 12.61 9.69 -13.21
C LEU A 140 14.07 10.06 -13.02
N ASN A 141 14.89 9.09 -12.61
CA ASN A 141 16.29 9.36 -12.36
C ASN A 141 17.06 9.44 -13.69
N ILE A 142 17.31 10.66 -14.18
CA ILE A 142 18.05 10.90 -15.42
C ILE A 142 19.47 10.29 -15.35
N ASN A 143 20.08 10.23 -14.16
CA ASN A 143 21.43 9.68 -14.00
C ASN A 143 21.50 8.16 -14.22
N ASN A 144 20.37 7.45 -14.10
CA ASN A 144 20.30 6.03 -14.41
C ASN A 144 20.01 5.75 -15.88
N ILE A 145 19.59 6.74 -16.67
CA ILE A 145 19.33 6.57 -18.12
C ILE A 145 20.65 6.55 -18.90
N HIS A 146 21.63 7.37 -18.50
CA HIS A 146 22.95 7.41 -19.16
C HIS A 146 23.78 6.13 -18.94
N LYS A 147 23.60 5.41 -17.83
CA LYS A 147 24.35 4.17 -17.54
C LYS A 147 24.02 2.98 -18.45
N PHE A 148 23.03 3.10 -19.33
CA PHE A 148 22.61 2.03 -20.25
C PHE A 148 22.58 2.49 -21.71
N MET A 149 23.11 3.68 -22.01
CA MET A 149 23.30 4.15 -23.39
C MET A 149 24.77 4.06 -23.85
N ASP A 150 25.63 3.48 -23.01
CA ASP A 150 27.00 3.08 -23.35
C ASP A 150 27.10 1.54 -23.43
#